data_AF-A0AAV0P3T7-F1
#
_entry.id   AF-A0AAV0P3T7-F1
#
_cell.length_a   1.000
_cell.length_b   1.000
_cell.length_c   1.000
_cell.angle_alpha   90.00
_cell.angle_beta   90.00
_cell.angle_gamma   90.00
#
_symmetry.space_group_name_H-M   'P 1'
#
loop_
_entity.id
_entity.type
_entity.pdbx_description
1 polymer ?
#
loop_
_entity_poly.entity_id
_entity_poly.type
_entity_poly.pdbx_seq_one_letter_code
_entity_poly.pdbx_strand_id
1 'polypeptide(L)'
;MVDDALTETADAGSKLVGRAQGIYTFSAQNESAIVMSMGLGFTDGPYAGSTLSVMGKNMFMNPTRELPVVGGTGLFRMARGYAVLKTVTLNTTNGDAVVGYNVTVYTPASSGNGQDSPVTTNALSSSSSPPTTMMARERWWMVGAAIAAAAFL
;
A
#
# COMPACT_ATOMS: atom_id res chain seq x y z
N MET A 1 14.21 5.17 3.48
CA MET A 1 13.87 4.72 2.13
C MET A 1 13.60 3.23 2.19
N VAL A 2 12.62 2.75 1.46
CA VAL A 2 12.19 1.34 1.46
C VAL A 2 11.95 0.81 0.06
N ASP A 3 12.13 -0.50 -0.07
CA ASP A 3 11.90 -1.28 -1.28
C ASP A 3 11.47 -2.70 -0.87
N ASP A 4 10.18 -2.83 -0.60
CA ASP A 4 9.57 -3.97 0.06
C ASP A 4 8.83 -4.85 -0.95
N ALA A 5 8.85 -6.17 -0.73
CA ALA A 5 8.15 -7.11 -1.61
C ALA A 5 6.63 -6.98 -1.45
N LEU A 6 5.91 -6.93 -2.57
CA LEU A 6 4.46 -7.15 -2.62
C LEU A 6 4.19 -8.59 -3.04
N THR A 7 3.48 -9.34 -2.20
CA THR A 7 3.17 -10.75 -2.40
C THR A 7 1.66 -11.02 -2.35
N GLU A 8 1.22 -12.14 -2.94
CA GLU A 8 -0.21 -12.51 -2.95
C GLU A 8 -0.74 -12.84 -1.54
N THR A 9 0.11 -13.36 -0.64
CA THR A 9 -0.27 -13.70 0.73
C THR A 9 0.78 -13.27 1.75
N ALA A 10 0.50 -13.48 3.04
CA ALA A 10 1.40 -13.08 4.13
C ALA A 10 2.69 -13.92 4.17
N ASP A 11 2.71 -15.05 3.47
CA ASP A 11 3.87 -15.89 3.36
C ASP A 11 4.93 -15.22 2.47
N ALA A 12 6.16 -15.10 2.98
CA ALA A 12 7.29 -14.55 2.25
C ALA A 12 7.71 -15.40 1.04
N GLY A 13 7.37 -16.70 1.05
CA GLY A 13 7.55 -17.60 -0.09
C GLY A 13 6.42 -17.52 -1.13
N SER A 14 5.35 -16.77 -0.86
CA SER A 14 4.27 -16.61 -1.81
C SER A 14 4.68 -15.75 -3.01
N LYS A 15 3.89 -15.85 -4.07
CA LYS A 15 4.20 -15.25 -5.36
C LYS A 15 4.40 -13.72 -5.24
N LEU A 16 5.52 -13.25 -5.75
CA LEU A 16 5.84 -11.84 -5.88
C LEU A 16 5.00 -11.22 -6.99
N VAL A 17 4.25 -10.16 -6.66
CA VAL A 17 3.37 -9.43 -7.59
C VAL A 17 3.86 -8.01 -7.87
N GLY A 18 4.81 -7.52 -7.08
CA GLY A 18 5.37 -6.19 -7.24
C GLY A 18 6.30 -5.76 -6.12
N ARG A 19 6.53 -4.45 -6.03
CA ARG A 19 7.34 -3.80 -5.00
C ARG A 19 6.64 -2.56 -4.45
N ALA A 20 6.72 -2.37 -3.13
CA ALA A 20 6.33 -1.14 -2.46
C ALA A 20 7.59 -0.31 -2.21
N GLN A 21 7.70 0.84 -2.87
CA GLN A 21 8.91 1.65 -2.89
C GLN A 21 8.61 3.08 -2.46
N GLY A 22 9.48 3.65 -1.62
CA GLY A 22 9.33 5.05 -1.22
C GLY A 22 9.92 5.36 0.14
N ILE A 23 9.20 6.18 0.90
CA ILE A 23 9.61 6.64 2.22
C ILE A 23 8.46 6.60 3.21
N TYR A 24 8.80 6.34 4.45
CA TYR A 24 7.96 6.65 5.60
C TYR A 24 8.82 7.30 6.69
N THR A 25 8.20 8.06 7.57
CA THR A 25 8.90 8.76 8.66
C THR A 25 7.96 8.97 9.83
N PHE A 26 8.46 8.86 11.07
CA PHE A 26 7.68 9.22 12.27
C PHE A 26 7.20 10.67 12.16
N SER A 27 5.91 10.87 12.42
CA SER A 27 5.23 12.13 12.12
C SER A 27 4.43 12.69 13.30
N ALA A 28 4.49 12.02 14.46
CA ALA A 28 3.78 12.44 15.66
C ALA A 28 4.71 12.33 16.88
N GLN A 29 4.54 13.28 17.82
CA GLN A 29 5.31 13.34 19.07
C GLN A 29 4.70 12.46 20.16
N ASN A 30 3.37 12.36 20.19
CA ASN A 30 2.61 11.68 21.25
C ASN A 30 1.87 10.43 20.75
N GLU A 31 2.08 10.05 19.49
CA GLU A 31 1.38 8.92 18.86
C GLU A 31 2.38 8.09 18.06
N SER A 32 2.14 6.78 18.01
CA SER A 32 2.84 5.86 17.10
C SER A 32 2.28 6.02 15.68
N ALA A 33 2.70 7.08 15.00
CA ALA A 33 2.26 7.40 13.64
C ALA A 33 3.42 7.76 12.72
N ILE A 34 3.35 7.24 11.50
CA ILE A 34 4.25 7.61 10.40
C ILE A 34 3.49 8.37 9.34
N VAL A 35 4.18 9.22 8.58
CA VAL A 35 3.71 9.66 7.27
C VAL A 35 4.33 8.74 6.23
N MET A 36 3.55 8.28 5.27
CA MET A 36 4.00 7.44 4.16
C MET A 36 3.86 8.19 2.83
N SER A 37 4.83 7.99 1.94
CA SER A 37 4.77 8.34 0.53
C SER A 37 5.33 7.16 -0.25
N MET A 38 4.44 6.31 -0.76
CA MET A 38 4.76 5.00 -1.31
C MET A 38 4.19 4.82 -2.72
N GLY A 39 5.02 4.28 -3.62
CA GLY A 39 4.60 3.72 -4.90
C GLY A 39 4.46 2.21 -4.81
N LEU A 40 3.31 1.68 -5.18
CA LEU A 40 3.06 0.25 -5.37
C LEU A 40 3.27 -0.07 -6.85
N GLY A 41 4.44 -0.61 -7.19
CA GLY A 41 4.81 -0.98 -8.55
C GLY A 41 4.52 -2.45 -8.83
N PHE A 42 3.62 -2.72 -9.77
CA PHE A 42 3.21 -4.08 -10.11
C PHE A 42 4.13 -4.63 -11.20
N THR A 43 4.65 -5.84 -11.01
CA THR A 43 5.58 -6.49 -11.95
C THR A 43 5.02 -7.76 -12.57
N ASP A 44 3.86 -8.21 -12.09
CA ASP A 44 3.23 -9.44 -12.54
C ASP A 44 1.70 -9.28 -12.73
N GLY A 45 1.10 -10.21 -13.47
CA GLY A 45 -0.33 -10.27 -13.70
C GLY A 45 -0.86 -9.15 -14.63
N PRO A 46 -2.18 -8.90 -14.63
CA PRO A 46 -2.82 -7.95 -15.54
C PRO A 46 -2.41 -6.49 -15.32
N TYR A 47 -1.77 -6.19 -14.19
CA TYR A 47 -1.36 -4.84 -13.81
C TYR A 47 0.15 -4.59 -13.99
N ALA A 48 0.90 -5.57 -14.50
CA ALA A 48 2.33 -5.45 -14.71
C ALA A 48 2.71 -4.17 -15.47
N GLY A 49 3.71 -3.44 -14.94
CA GLY A 49 4.16 -2.15 -15.49
C GLY A 49 3.32 -0.94 -15.07
N SER A 50 2.23 -1.13 -14.34
CA SER A 50 1.43 -0.04 -13.76
C SER A 50 1.86 0.24 -12.32
N THR A 51 1.50 1.42 -11.81
CA THR A 51 1.79 1.79 -10.41
C THR A 51 0.62 2.49 -9.76
N LEU A 52 0.49 2.37 -8.44
CA LEU A 52 -0.39 3.19 -7.60
C LEU A 52 0.45 4.01 -6.62
N SER A 53 0.04 5.25 -6.34
CA SER A 53 0.69 6.11 -5.34
C SER A 53 -0.21 6.24 -4.12
N VAL A 54 0.32 5.90 -2.95
CA VAL A 54 -0.35 5.98 -1.64
C VAL A 54 0.41 6.98 -0.78
N MET A 55 -0.28 7.98 -0.24
CA MET A 55 0.36 9.01 0.58
C MET A 55 -0.53 9.43 1.74
N GLY A 56 -0.04 9.38 2.98
CA GLY A 56 -0.84 9.82 4.13
C GLY A 56 -0.25 9.45 5.49
N LYS A 57 -0.92 9.94 6.55
CA LYS A 57 -0.61 9.56 7.93
C LYS A 57 -1.11 8.14 8.20
N ASN A 58 -0.21 7.27 8.63
CA ASN A 58 -0.45 5.88 8.99
C ASN A 58 -0.19 5.68 10.49
N MET A 59 -1.26 5.58 11.27
CA MET A 59 -1.20 5.21 12.69
C MET A 59 -1.00 3.70 12.80
N PHE A 60 0.23 3.22 12.59
CA PHE A 60 0.53 1.81 12.33
C PHE A 60 0.16 0.83 13.48
N MET A 61 -0.06 1.35 14.70
CA MET A 61 -0.57 0.57 15.83
C MET A 61 -2.08 0.33 15.79
N ASN A 62 -2.84 1.06 14.97
CA ASN A 62 -4.27 0.83 14.81
C ASN A 62 -4.51 -0.43 13.95
N PRO A 63 -5.54 -1.25 14.27
CA PRO A 63 -5.76 -2.52 13.61
C PRO A 63 -6.21 -2.39 12.15
N THR A 64 -6.82 -1.26 11.77
CA THR A 64 -7.28 -0.98 10.40
C THR A 64 -7.07 0.50 10.11
N ARG A 65 -6.49 0.80 8.94
CA ARG A 65 -5.97 2.13 8.62
C ARG A 65 -6.28 2.43 7.17
N GLU A 66 -6.87 3.59 6.89
CA GLU A 66 -7.17 4.01 5.54
C GLU A 66 -6.17 5.07 5.10
N LEU A 67 -5.53 4.86 3.95
CA LEU A 67 -4.67 5.85 3.31
C LEU A 67 -5.21 6.16 1.92
N PRO A 68 -5.14 7.41 1.45
CA PRO A 68 -5.63 7.74 0.13
C PRO A 68 -4.68 7.23 -0.95
N VAL A 69 -5.26 6.74 -2.03
CA VAL A 69 -4.59 6.58 -3.31
C VAL A 69 -4.67 7.91 -4.04
N VAL A 70 -3.53 8.56 -4.18
CA VAL A 70 -3.42 9.93 -4.71
C VAL A 70 -3.15 9.98 -6.22
N GLY A 71 -2.87 8.82 -6.83
CA GLY A 71 -2.57 8.74 -8.26
C GLY A 71 -2.15 7.34 -8.69
N GLY A 72 -1.82 7.22 -9.98
CA GLY A 72 -1.25 6.01 -10.55
C GLY A 72 -0.74 6.23 -11.98
N THR A 73 0.00 5.25 -12.48
CA THR A 73 0.54 5.23 -13.85
C THR A 73 0.11 3.95 -14.59
N GLY A 74 0.33 3.91 -15.90
CA GLY A 74 -0.09 2.77 -16.73
C GLY A 74 -1.61 2.64 -16.76
N LEU A 75 -2.12 1.45 -16.44
CA LEU A 75 -3.55 1.17 -16.35
C LEU A 75 -4.26 1.98 -15.25
N PHE A 76 -3.50 2.43 -14.25
CA PHE A 76 -4.01 3.25 -13.15
C PHE A 76 -3.82 4.76 -13.39
N ARG A 77 -3.65 5.17 -14.65
CA ARG A 77 -3.55 6.59 -14.99
C ARG A 77 -4.77 7.34 -14.45
N MET A 78 -4.51 8.44 -13.73
CA MET A 78 -5.53 9.26 -13.07
C MET A 78 -6.32 8.52 -11.97
N ALA A 79 -5.80 7.41 -11.43
CA ALA A 79 -6.44 6.69 -10.34
C ALA A 79 -6.63 7.58 -9.10
N ARG A 80 -7.79 7.45 -8.45
CA ARG A 80 -8.12 8.04 -7.14
C ARG A 80 -8.82 7.00 -6.30
N GLY A 81 -8.62 6.99 -4.99
CA GLY A 81 -9.31 6.04 -4.13
C GLY A 81 -8.66 5.93 -2.77
N TYR A 82 -8.68 4.73 -2.20
CA TYR A 82 -8.15 4.47 -0.87
C TYR A 82 -7.57 3.06 -0.76
N ALA A 83 -6.66 2.89 0.18
CA ALA A 83 -6.06 1.63 0.58
C ALA A 83 -6.36 1.40 2.06
N VAL A 84 -6.97 0.25 2.37
CA VAL A 84 -7.18 -0.20 3.74
C VAL A 84 -6.03 -1.14 4.12
N LEU A 85 -5.22 -0.70 5.08
CA LEU A 85 -4.07 -1.43 5.59
C LEU A 85 -4.42 -2.15 6.89
N LYS A 86 -3.95 -3.40 7.01
CA LYS A 86 -4.04 -4.21 8.24
C LYS A 86 -2.70 -4.87 8.52
N THR A 87 -2.16 -4.66 9.72
CA THR A 87 -0.91 -5.32 10.12
C THR A 87 -1.20 -6.77 10.50
N VAL A 88 -0.58 -7.72 9.82
CA VAL A 88 -0.69 -9.16 10.08
C VAL A 88 0.32 -9.56 11.15
N THR A 89 1.57 -9.12 11.00
CA THR A 89 2.64 -9.35 11.97
C THR A 89 3.48 -8.08 12.13
N LEU A 90 3.99 -7.87 13.34
CA LEU A 90 4.94 -6.82 13.67
C LEU A 90 5.94 -7.38 14.68
N ASN A 91 7.19 -7.49 14.27
CA ASN A 91 8.30 -7.81 15.14
C ASN A 91 8.97 -6.51 15.57
N THR A 92 8.69 -6.06 16.78
CA THR A 92 9.22 -4.80 17.32
C THR A 92 10.71 -4.85 17.64
N THR A 93 11.29 -6.05 17.74
CA THR A 93 12.71 -6.24 18.04
C THR A 93 13.60 -5.89 16.85
N ASN A 94 13.20 -6.31 15.65
CA ASN A 94 13.95 -6.02 14.42
C ASN A 94 13.23 -5.05 13.48
N GLY A 95 12.01 -4.65 13.82
CA GLY A 95 11.17 -3.75 13.05
C GLY A 95 10.48 -4.41 11.85
N ASP A 96 10.61 -5.72 11.59
CA ASP A 96 9.95 -6.34 10.44
C ASP A 96 8.43 -6.41 10.64
N ALA A 97 7.65 -6.08 9.61
CA ALA A 97 6.21 -6.19 9.60
C ALA A 97 5.68 -6.82 8.30
N VAL A 98 4.52 -7.47 8.40
CA VAL A 98 3.72 -7.87 7.24
C VAL A 98 2.40 -7.11 7.30
N VAL A 99 2.11 -6.36 6.24
CA VAL A 99 0.94 -5.48 6.15
C VAL A 99 0.11 -5.87 4.93
N GLY A 100 -1.17 -6.17 5.15
CA GLY A 100 -2.13 -6.38 4.08
C GLY A 100 -2.70 -5.06 3.58
N TYR A 101 -2.74 -4.92 2.27
CA TYR A 101 -3.29 -3.81 1.51
C TYR A 101 -4.52 -4.30 0.76
N ASN A 102 -5.68 -3.73 1.09
CA ASN A 102 -6.89 -3.85 0.27
C ASN A 102 -7.13 -2.51 -0.41
N VAL A 103 -6.89 -2.44 -1.72
CA VAL A 103 -6.85 -1.18 -2.46
C VAL A 103 -8.06 -1.07 -3.37
N THR A 104 -8.79 0.04 -3.25
CA THR A 104 -9.94 0.37 -4.09
C THR A 104 -9.64 1.66 -4.84
N VAL A 105 -9.72 1.62 -6.17
CA VAL A 105 -9.43 2.76 -7.03
C VAL A 105 -10.51 2.97 -8.07
N TYR A 106 -10.70 4.24 -8.42
CA TYR A 106 -11.46 4.71 -9.54
C TYR A 106 -10.49 5.26 -10.59
N THR A 107 -10.62 4.80 -11.83
CA THR A 107 -9.88 5.34 -12.98
C THR A 107 -10.88 5.86 -14.02
N PRO A 108 -10.63 7.02 -14.64
CA PRO A 108 -11.40 7.45 -15.81
C PRO A 108 -11.22 6.47 -16.96
N ALA A 109 -12.27 6.25 -17.76
CA ALA A 109 -12.13 5.44 -18.98
C ALA A 109 -11.13 6.07 -19.94
N SER A 110 -10.30 5.25 -20.58
CA SER A 110 -9.65 5.68 -21.81
C SER A 110 -10.74 5.87 -22.86
N SER A 111 -11.09 7.13 -23.16
CA SER A 111 -12.10 7.45 -24.17
C SER A 111 -11.66 6.90 -25.53
N GLY A 112 -12.23 5.78 -25.95
CA GLY A 112 -12.13 5.31 -27.34
C GLY A 112 -12.90 6.22 -28.31
N ASN A 113 -13.76 7.10 -27.80
CA ASN A 113 -14.38 8.24 -28.49
C ASN A 113 -15.02 9.13 -27.41
N GLY A 114 -14.45 10.31 -27.16
CA GLY A 114 -15.07 11.50 -26.53
C GLY A 114 -16.23 11.36 -25.53
N GLN A 115 -16.24 10.38 -24.63
CA GLN A 115 -17.25 10.30 -23.58
C GLN A 115 -16.64 9.68 -22.33
N ASP A 116 -16.28 10.54 -21.38
CA ASP A 116 -15.77 10.22 -20.05
C ASP A 116 -16.85 9.46 -19.27
N SER A 117 -16.94 8.16 -19.54
CA SER A 117 -17.68 7.26 -18.68
C SER A 117 -16.79 6.93 -17.49
N PRO A 118 -17.31 6.97 -16.26
CA PRO A 118 -16.61 6.38 -15.14
C PRO A 118 -16.32 4.92 -15.46
N VAL A 119 -15.04 4.51 -15.47
CA VAL A 119 -14.77 3.09 -15.26
C VAL A 119 -14.99 2.89 -13.78
N THR A 120 -16.25 2.65 -13.43
CA THR A 120 -16.52 1.77 -12.30
C THR A 120 -15.96 0.44 -12.74
N THR A 121 -14.70 0.14 -12.45
CA THR A 121 -14.23 -1.23 -12.55
C THR A 121 -14.96 -2.00 -11.46
N ASN A 122 -16.18 -2.44 -11.76
CA ASN A 122 -16.59 -3.80 -11.44
C ASN A 122 -15.79 -4.74 -12.37
N ALA A 123 -14.45 -4.68 -12.32
CA ALA A 123 -13.60 -5.70 -12.90
C ALA A 123 -13.52 -6.93 -11.98
N LEU A 124 -14.63 -7.21 -11.27
CA LEU A 124 -14.93 -8.43 -10.54
C LEU A 124 -16.39 -8.88 -10.78
N SER A 125 -17.05 -8.47 -11.87
CA SER A 125 -18.35 -9.05 -12.27
C SER A 125 -18.36 -9.82 -13.58
N SER A 126 -17.19 -10.26 -14.09
CA SER A 126 -17.15 -11.34 -15.09
C SER A 126 -16.16 -12.47 -14.80
N SER A 127 -15.50 -12.46 -13.64
CA SER A 127 -14.89 -13.67 -13.08
C SER A 127 -14.77 -13.53 -11.57
N SER A 128 -15.17 -14.60 -10.89
CA SER A 128 -15.38 -14.77 -9.45
C SER A 128 -14.14 -14.60 -8.56
N SER A 129 -13.48 -13.44 -8.54
CA SER A 129 -12.38 -13.18 -7.62
C SER A 129 -12.69 -11.97 -6.72
N PRO A 130 -12.37 -12.01 -5.42
CA PRO A 130 -12.61 -10.88 -4.51
C PRO A 130 -11.56 -9.76 -4.71
N PRO A 131 -11.75 -8.56 -4.09
CA PRO A 131 -10.73 -7.50 -4.05
C PRO A 131 -9.35 -8.09 -3.79
N THR A 132 -8.38 -7.75 -4.64
CA THR A 132 -7.01 -8.28 -4.54
C THR A 132 -6.37 -7.72 -3.28
N THR A 133 -6.41 -8.51 -2.21
CA THR A 133 -5.62 -8.26 -1.02
C THR A 133 -4.17 -8.57 -1.39
N MET A 134 -3.31 -7.57 -1.32
CA MET A 134 -1.87 -7.73 -1.49
C MET A 134 -1.19 -7.60 -0.15
N MET A 135 -0.09 -8.30 0.07
CA MET A 135 0.69 -8.17 1.29
C MET A 135 2.00 -7.46 0.97
N ALA A 136 2.32 -6.41 1.71
CA ALA A 136 3.64 -5.82 1.71
C ALA A 136 4.41 -6.31 2.93
N ARG A 137 5.68 -6.69 2.74
CA ARG A 137 6.58 -7.01 3.85
C ARG A 137 7.48 -5.81 4.12
N GLU A 138 7.15 -5.04 5.16
CA GLU A 138 7.84 -3.81 5.52
C GLU A 138 9.03 -4.09 6.44
N ARG A 139 10.22 -3.58 6.09
CA ARG A 139 11.45 -3.77 6.88
C ARG A 139 12.04 -2.45 7.34
N TRP A 140 12.14 -2.28 8.65
CA TRP A 140 12.52 -1.02 9.27
C TRP A 140 13.97 -1.08 9.78
N TRP A 141 14.85 -0.22 9.25
CA TRP A 141 16.24 -0.13 9.70
C TRP A 141 16.46 0.87 10.85
N MET A 142 15.42 1.62 11.24
CA MET A 142 15.50 2.70 12.23
C MET A 142 15.11 2.27 13.67
N VAL A 143 15.42 1.04 14.07
CA VAL A 143 15.10 0.58 15.44
C VAL A 143 16.18 1.00 16.46
N GLY A 144 17.34 1.48 16.00
CA GLY A 144 18.42 1.93 16.89
C GLY A 144 18.22 3.28 17.60
N ALA A 145 17.20 4.08 17.24
CA ALA A 145 17.06 5.44 17.81
C ALA A 145 15.63 5.92 18.11
N ALA A 146 14.58 5.30 17.56
CA ALA A 146 13.22 5.88 17.65
C ALA A 146 12.28 5.22 18.67
N ILE A 147 12.59 4.02 19.20
CA ILE A 147 11.82 3.44 20.32
C ILE A 147 12.30 3.99 21.68
N ALA A 148 13.49 4.61 21.73
CA ALA A 148 14.01 5.23 22.95
C ALA A 148 13.44 6.63 23.26
N ALA A 149 12.56 7.19 22.41
CA ALA A 149 11.97 8.51 22.64
C ALA A 149 10.60 8.50 23.36
N ALA A 150 10.09 7.32 23.76
CA ALA A 150 8.90 7.19 24.62
C ALA A 150 9.24 6.83 26.08
N ALA A 151 10.51 6.96 26.48
CA ALA A 151 10.98 6.66 27.82
C ALA A 151 11.86 7.79 28.39
N PHE A 152 11.44 9.06 28.27
CA PHE A 152 11.86 10.17 29.13
C PHE A 152 10.81 11.29 29.07
N LEU A 153 9.69 11.07 29.77
CA LEU A 153 9.00 12.04 30.61
C LEU A 153 8.52 11.31 31.85
#